data_AF-A0A5M3W846-F1
#
_entry.id   AF-A0A5M3W846-F1
#
_cell.length_a   1.000
_cell.length_b   1.000
_cell.length_c   1.000
_cell.angle_alpha   90.00
_cell.angle_beta   90.00
_cell.angle_gamma   90.00
#
_symmetry.space_group_name_H-M   'P 1'
#
loop_
_entity.id
_entity.type
_entity.pdbx_description
1 polymer ?
#
loop_
_entity_poly.entity_id
_entity_poly.type
_entity_poly.pdbx_seq_one_letter_code
_entity_poly.pdbx_strand_id
1 'polypeptide(L)'
;MHRSPVPRLSITALVTVLLSAIALVITPLATGTAAAATWTGTWAVSPQTGDRQFSNQTLRQIIRTSISGTAIRVQLSNAFGTQPVTFANVHVARRTSESSVDVSTDKVLTFGGQASITVPVGGLAASDEIAMNVAAESDLAVSVHLPSATGRATYHQMSSQSNYVAPGNVSGSANLTGVQEFGNYFFLANLDVVNASATGAVVTFGASIVDGVGSSFIANRRWPNRLATRLNASGRTIDVINQGISGNRLLADGAGQSAGNRFERDVLNQPGVRWVVFADNPINDLTSSNPPPTAHRPPPAS
;
A
#
# COMPACT_ATOMS: atom_id res chain seq x y z
N MET A 1 -10.06 -42.57 93.93
CA MET A 1 -10.08 -43.85 93.18
C MET A 1 -10.87 -43.64 91.90
N HIS A 2 -10.35 -44.18 90.79
CA HIS A 2 -10.88 -44.18 89.42
C HIS A 2 -12.40 -44.26 89.27
N ARG A 3 -12.94 -43.53 88.27
CA ARG A 3 -13.53 -44.11 87.05
C ARG A 3 -13.87 -43.01 86.02
N SER A 4 -13.53 -43.28 84.76
CA SER A 4 -13.70 -42.43 83.56
C SER A 4 -15.09 -42.67 82.89
N PRO A 5 -15.38 -42.17 81.66
CA PRO A 5 -16.24 -41.00 81.41
C PRO A 5 -17.44 -41.30 80.47
N VAL A 6 -18.29 -40.32 80.16
CA VAL A 6 -19.19 -40.37 78.98
C VAL A 6 -19.32 -38.96 78.36
N PRO A 7 -19.11 -38.80 77.03
CA PRO A 7 -19.35 -37.55 76.32
C PRO A 7 -20.74 -37.52 75.67
N ARG A 8 -21.33 -36.33 75.46
CA ARG A 8 -22.45 -36.14 74.53
C ARG A 8 -22.26 -34.89 73.67
N LEU A 9 -22.55 -35.10 72.39
CA LEU A 9 -22.29 -34.28 71.21
C LEU A 9 -23.05 -32.97 71.17
N SER A 10 -22.39 -31.95 70.62
CA SER A 10 -22.98 -30.68 70.18
C SER A 10 -23.55 -30.80 68.76
N ILE A 11 -24.75 -30.23 68.58
CA ILE A 11 -25.49 -30.11 67.32
C ILE A 11 -24.93 -28.92 66.53
N THR A 12 -24.66 -29.08 65.24
CA THR A 12 -24.66 -27.95 64.30
C THR A 12 -25.15 -28.43 62.93
N ALA A 13 -26.23 -27.80 62.48
CA ALA A 13 -26.94 -28.09 61.25
C ALA A 13 -26.17 -27.61 60.01
N LEU A 14 -26.21 -28.40 58.93
CA LEU A 14 -25.71 -28.02 57.61
C LEU A 14 -26.93 -27.82 56.69
N VAL A 15 -27.17 -26.58 56.26
CA VAL A 15 -28.18 -26.22 55.26
C VAL A 15 -27.52 -26.29 53.89
N THR A 16 -28.03 -27.15 53.00
CA THR A 16 -27.55 -27.27 51.61
C THR A 16 -28.42 -26.40 50.71
N VAL A 17 -27.82 -25.39 50.07
CA VAL A 17 -28.49 -24.54 49.05
C VAL A 17 -28.26 -25.16 47.68
N LEU A 18 -29.36 -25.51 46.99
CA LEU A 18 -29.35 -26.07 45.63
C LEU A 18 -29.39 -24.91 44.62
N LEU A 19 -28.30 -24.66 43.87
CA LEU A 19 -28.31 -23.74 42.74
C LEU A 19 -28.65 -24.49 41.45
N SER A 20 -29.80 -24.18 40.87
CA SER A 20 -30.20 -24.64 39.53
C SER A 20 -29.52 -23.77 38.46
N ALA A 21 -28.60 -24.33 37.69
CA ALA A 21 -27.99 -23.66 36.55
C ALA A 21 -28.91 -23.77 35.33
N ILE A 22 -29.43 -22.63 34.85
CA ILE A 22 -30.12 -22.52 33.56
C ILE A 22 -29.03 -22.34 32.49
N ALA A 23 -28.80 -23.38 31.69
CA ALA A 23 -27.91 -23.29 30.52
C ALA A 23 -28.67 -22.61 29.37
N LEU A 24 -28.31 -21.36 29.08
CA LEU A 24 -28.80 -20.63 27.90
C LEU A 24 -28.08 -21.18 26.66
N VAL A 25 -28.78 -21.92 25.83
CA VAL A 25 -28.27 -22.38 24.52
C VAL A 25 -28.30 -21.18 23.57
N ILE A 26 -27.16 -20.52 23.41
CA ILE A 26 -26.97 -19.50 22.39
C ILE A 26 -26.65 -20.24 21.08
N THR A 27 -27.64 -20.38 20.20
CA THR A 27 -27.39 -20.82 18.82
C THR A 27 -26.64 -19.71 18.08
N PRO A 28 -25.43 -19.95 17.56
CA PRO A 28 -24.76 -18.95 16.73
C PRO A 28 -25.56 -18.79 15.45
N LEU A 29 -26.04 -17.57 15.20
CA LEU A 29 -26.46 -17.18 13.85
C LEU A 29 -25.24 -17.33 12.96
N ALA A 30 -25.31 -18.24 11.99
CA ALA A 30 -24.35 -18.31 10.92
C ALA A 30 -24.43 -17.00 10.14
N THR A 31 -23.59 -16.04 10.47
CA THR A 31 -23.27 -14.94 9.57
C THR A 31 -22.59 -15.59 8.37
N GLY A 32 -23.28 -15.63 7.24
CA GLY A 32 -22.64 -16.01 5.98
C GLY A 32 -21.42 -15.12 5.81
N THR A 33 -20.22 -15.68 5.95
CA THR A 33 -18.99 -15.00 5.58
C THR A 33 -19.10 -14.72 4.09
N ALA A 34 -19.46 -13.50 3.72
CA ALA A 34 -19.26 -13.04 2.35
C ALA A 34 -17.82 -13.42 1.99
N ALA A 35 -17.64 -14.19 0.92
CA ALA A 35 -16.31 -14.58 0.47
C ALA A 35 -15.48 -13.30 0.39
N ALA A 36 -14.39 -13.23 1.15
CA ALA A 36 -13.53 -12.05 1.18
C ALA A 36 -13.17 -11.70 -0.26
N ALA A 37 -13.44 -10.46 -0.67
CA ALA A 37 -13.15 -10.02 -2.02
C ALA A 37 -11.68 -10.34 -2.35
N THR A 38 -11.45 -11.03 -3.46
CA THR A 38 -10.08 -11.37 -3.88
C THR A 38 -9.47 -10.13 -4.51
N TRP A 39 -8.74 -9.38 -3.70
CA TRP A 39 -8.01 -8.19 -4.11
C TRP A 39 -6.81 -8.56 -4.98
N THR A 40 -6.61 -7.80 -6.05
CA THR A 40 -5.39 -7.80 -6.85
C THR A 40 -4.91 -6.37 -7.04
N GLY A 41 -3.60 -6.14 -6.99
CA GLY A 41 -3.07 -4.78 -7.13
C GLY A 41 -3.14 -4.34 -8.60
N THR A 42 -3.59 -3.11 -8.90
CA THR A 42 -3.60 -2.61 -10.30
C THR A 42 -2.56 -1.51 -10.54
N TRP A 43 -2.05 -0.91 -9.46
CA TRP A 43 -1.00 0.08 -9.45
C TRP A 43 -0.31 0.06 -8.08
N ALA A 44 1.01 0.25 -8.04
CA ALA A 44 1.75 0.50 -6.81
C ALA A 44 3.06 1.24 -7.10
N VAL A 45 3.72 1.70 -6.04
CA VAL A 45 5.10 2.18 -6.04
C VAL A 45 5.81 1.81 -4.75
N SER A 46 7.13 1.65 -4.80
CA SER A 46 7.94 1.28 -3.64
C SER A 46 8.26 2.52 -2.77
N PRO A 47 7.98 2.49 -1.46
CA PRO A 47 8.30 3.61 -0.58
C PRO A 47 9.81 3.75 -0.32
N GLN A 48 10.25 4.98 -0.11
CA GLN A 48 11.61 5.43 0.19
C GLN A 48 11.57 6.51 1.29
N THR A 49 12.73 6.83 1.87
CA THR A 49 12.91 7.93 2.82
C THR A 49 12.97 9.29 2.11
N GLY A 50 12.03 10.18 2.39
CA GLY A 50 12.00 11.54 1.84
C GLY A 50 12.45 12.62 2.82
N ASP A 51 12.57 13.85 2.32
CA ASP A 51 12.84 15.05 3.12
C ASP A 51 11.68 16.06 3.14
N ARG A 52 10.76 15.96 2.16
CA ARG A 52 9.64 16.90 2.03
C ARG A 52 8.67 16.74 3.20
N GLN A 53 8.15 17.86 3.67
CA GLN A 53 7.14 17.92 4.72
C GLN A 53 5.90 18.63 4.20
N PHE A 54 4.75 18.30 4.77
CA PHE A 54 3.47 18.92 4.44
C PHE A 54 2.75 19.34 5.72
N SER A 55 1.89 20.35 5.60
CA SER A 55 1.03 20.80 6.69
C SER A 55 -0.14 21.58 6.12
N ASN A 56 -1.37 21.18 6.47
CA ASN A 56 -2.62 21.78 6.00
C ASN A 56 -2.67 21.90 4.47
N GLN A 57 -2.47 20.78 3.78
CA GLN A 57 -2.35 20.71 2.33
C GLN A 57 -3.07 19.47 1.78
N THR A 58 -3.56 19.56 0.55
CA THR A 58 -4.08 18.44 -0.22
C THR A 58 -3.06 18.01 -1.25
N LEU A 59 -2.72 16.72 -1.28
CA LEU A 59 -1.96 16.10 -2.35
C LEU A 59 -2.92 15.42 -3.31
N ARG A 60 -2.86 15.73 -4.61
CA ARG A 60 -3.59 15.00 -5.67
C ARG A 60 -2.59 14.31 -6.57
N GLN A 61 -2.60 12.97 -6.52
CA GLN A 61 -1.61 12.14 -7.17
C GLN A 61 -2.26 11.29 -8.25
N ILE A 62 -1.72 11.37 -9.46
CA ILE A 62 -2.25 10.71 -10.65
C ILE A 62 -1.62 9.34 -10.77
N ILE A 63 -2.46 8.33 -10.90
CA ILE A 63 -2.05 6.94 -11.11
C ILE A 63 -2.70 6.40 -12.37
N ARG A 64 -2.12 5.33 -12.90
CA ARG A 64 -2.60 4.66 -14.11
C ARG A 64 -2.84 3.19 -13.81
N THR A 65 -4.09 2.74 -13.89
CA THR A 65 -4.46 1.34 -13.65
C THR A 65 -3.87 0.43 -14.74
N SER A 66 -3.54 -0.80 -14.36
CA SER A 66 -3.11 -1.84 -15.32
C SER A 66 -4.28 -2.68 -15.84
N ILE A 67 -5.27 -2.97 -15.00
CA ILE A 67 -6.50 -3.70 -15.36
C ILE A 67 -7.75 -2.97 -14.83
N SER A 68 -8.92 -3.48 -15.21
CA SER A 68 -10.22 -3.01 -14.72
C SER A 68 -10.62 -3.62 -13.38
N GLY A 69 -11.62 -3.06 -12.73
CA GLY A 69 -12.21 -3.61 -11.51
C GLY A 69 -13.57 -3.02 -11.18
N THR A 70 -14.32 -3.67 -10.30
CA THR A 70 -15.66 -3.24 -9.87
C THR A 70 -15.68 -2.56 -8.51
N ALA A 71 -14.64 -2.78 -7.72
CA ALA A 71 -14.39 -2.10 -6.46
C ALA A 71 -12.90 -1.83 -6.32
N ILE A 72 -12.56 -0.83 -5.52
CA ILE A 72 -11.18 -0.42 -5.27
C ILE A 72 -10.92 -0.30 -3.77
N ARG A 73 -9.64 -0.35 -3.41
CA ARG A 73 -9.12 0.17 -2.14
C ARG A 73 -7.77 0.84 -2.38
N VAL A 74 -7.48 1.85 -1.58
CA VAL A 74 -6.20 2.57 -1.62
C VAL A 74 -5.40 2.24 -0.38
N GLN A 75 -4.10 2.06 -0.53
CA GLN A 75 -3.19 1.90 0.61
C GLN A 75 -2.29 3.12 0.78
N LEU A 76 -2.33 3.71 1.98
CA LEU A 76 -1.52 4.84 2.40
C LEU A 76 -0.45 4.37 3.40
N SER A 77 0.80 4.69 3.13
CA SER A 77 1.97 4.25 3.88
C SER A 77 2.69 5.41 4.55
N ASN A 78 3.07 5.18 5.81
CA ASN A 78 4.01 6.00 6.56
C ASN A 78 5.28 5.19 6.91
N ALA A 79 5.70 4.30 5.99
CA ALA A 79 6.80 3.36 6.22
C ALA A 79 8.13 4.02 6.64
N PHE A 80 8.43 5.19 6.09
CA PHE A 80 9.68 5.93 6.32
C PHE A 80 9.45 7.36 6.81
N GLY A 81 8.26 7.67 7.34
CA GLY A 81 8.03 8.98 7.93
C GLY A 81 8.70 9.14 9.28
N THR A 82 8.80 10.37 9.78
CA THR A 82 9.46 10.66 11.06
C THR A 82 8.50 10.84 12.23
N GLN A 83 7.18 10.85 11.99
CA GLN A 83 6.14 10.94 13.02
C GLN A 83 4.82 10.35 12.51
N PRO A 84 3.83 10.10 13.39
CA PRO A 84 2.49 9.69 12.95
C PRO A 84 1.87 10.72 12.00
N VAL A 85 1.19 10.24 10.96
CA VAL A 85 0.56 11.08 9.94
C VAL A 85 -0.94 10.84 9.92
N THR A 86 -1.71 11.93 9.99
CA THR A 86 -3.16 11.87 9.80
C THR A 86 -3.48 12.10 8.33
N PHE A 87 -4.16 11.13 7.72
CA PHE A 87 -4.79 11.26 6.41
C PHE A 87 -6.27 11.54 6.64
N ALA A 88 -6.78 12.63 6.07
CA ALA A 88 -8.19 13.01 6.18
C ALA A 88 -8.75 13.34 4.80
N ASN A 89 -10.08 13.25 4.64
CA ASN A 89 -10.79 13.60 3.41
C ASN A 89 -10.06 13.03 2.19
N VAL A 90 -9.92 11.71 2.15
CA VAL A 90 -9.28 11.02 1.04
C VAL A 90 -10.32 10.77 -0.04
N HIS A 91 -10.01 11.16 -1.28
CA HIS A 91 -10.89 11.02 -2.42
C HIS A 91 -10.20 10.26 -3.55
N VAL A 92 -10.99 9.59 -4.37
CA VAL A 92 -10.57 9.05 -5.65
C VAL A 92 -11.60 9.39 -6.71
N ALA A 93 -11.13 9.84 -7.86
CA ALA A 93 -11.97 10.19 -9.00
C ALA A 93 -11.25 9.89 -10.31
N ARG A 94 -12.02 9.74 -11.39
CA ARG A 94 -11.45 9.65 -12.74
C ARG A 94 -10.80 10.98 -13.10
N ARG A 95 -9.54 10.95 -13.52
CA ARG A 95 -8.85 12.13 -14.03
C ARG A 95 -9.40 12.49 -15.40
N THR A 96 -9.60 13.77 -15.66
CA THR A 96 -9.96 14.30 -16.99
C THR A 96 -8.74 14.88 -17.70
N SER A 97 -8.04 15.81 -17.06
CA SER A 97 -6.82 16.46 -17.58
C SER A 97 -6.05 17.10 -16.43
N GLU A 98 -4.72 17.12 -16.47
CA GLU A 98 -3.91 17.77 -15.43
C GLU A 98 -4.35 17.39 -14.00
N SER A 99 -4.72 18.38 -13.19
CA SER A 99 -5.26 18.21 -11.83
C SER A 99 -6.79 18.02 -11.79
N SER A 100 -7.47 18.15 -12.93
CA SER A 100 -8.92 18.08 -13.06
C SER A 100 -9.45 16.66 -12.96
N VAL A 101 -10.61 16.52 -12.32
CA VAL A 101 -11.32 15.25 -12.14
C VAL A 101 -12.78 15.36 -12.58
N ASP A 102 -13.35 14.22 -12.96
CA ASP A 102 -14.79 14.06 -13.16
C ASP A 102 -15.47 13.88 -11.79
N VAL A 103 -16.09 14.94 -11.29
CA VAL A 103 -16.76 14.94 -9.98
C VAL A 103 -17.92 13.95 -9.87
N SER A 104 -18.51 13.51 -10.99
CA SER A 104 -19.56 12.48 -10.96
C SER A 104 -19.01 11.10 -10.57
N THR A 105 -17.70 10.91 -10.71
CA THR A 105 -16.99 9.68 -10.34
C THR A 105 -16.31 9.75 -8.97
N ASP A 106 -16.37 10.91 -8.30
CA ASP A 106 -15.70 11.14 -7.03
C ASP A 106 -16.26 10.22 -5.93
N LYS A 107 -15.35 9.58 -5.21
CA LYS A 107 -15.64 8.73 -4.06
C LYS A 107 -14.80 9.14 -2.88
N VAL A 108 -15.44 9.35 -1.74
CA VAL A 108 -14.78 9.50 -0.44
C VAL A 108 -14.33 8.13 0.04
N LEU A 109 -13.08 8.04 0.51
CA LEU A 109 -12.52 6.85 1.12
C LEU A 109 -12.70 6.91 2.64
N THR A 110 -13.03 5.78 3.22
CA THR A 110 -13.09 5.59 4.67
C THR A 110 -12.08 4.55 5.13
N PHE A 111 -11.79 4.54 6.42
CA PHE A 111 -10.87 3.61 7.07
C PHE A 111 -11.55 3.09 8.34
N GLY A 112 -12.04 1.86 8.34
CA GLY A 112 -12.88 1.35 9.42
C GLY A 112 -14.16 2.18 9.61
N GLY A 113 -14.72 2.70 8.52
CA GLY A 113 -15.88 3.59 8.51
C GLY A 113 -15.59 5.06 8.84
N GLN A 114 -14.34 5.43 9.13
CA GLN A 114 -13.95 6.81 9.47
C GLN A 114 -13.40 7.56 8.26
N ALA A 115 -13.72 8.84 8.12
CA ALA A 115 -13.20 9.70 7.05
C ALA A 115 -11.75 10.17 7.25
N SER A 116 -11.14 9.77 8.36
CA SER A 116 -9.74 10.02 8.68
C SER A 116 -9.11 8.86 9.41
N ILE A 117 -7.78 8.75 9.29
CA ILE A 117 -6.96 7.76 9.99
C ILE A 117 -5.60 8.36 10.32
N THR A 118 -5.07 8.04 11.49
CA THR A 118 -3.68 8.35 11.86
C THR A 118 -2.84 7.09 11.73
N VAL A 119 -1.81 7.14 10.89
CA VAL A 119 -0.91 6.03 10.62
C VAL A 119 0.42 6.26 11.35
N PRO A 120 0.86 5.35 12.24
CA PRO A 120 2.12 5.49 12.95
C PRO A 120 3.32 5.39 11.99
N VAL A 121 4.50 5.79 12.45
CA VAL A 121 5.76 5.55 11.72
C VAL A 121 5.92 4.04 11.47
N GLY A 122 6.32 3.67 10.26
CA GLY A 122 6.40 2.27 9.83
C GLY A 122 5.04 1.66 9.45
N GLY A 123 3.95 2.41 9.59
CA GLY A 123 2.59 1.93 9.39
C GLY A 123 2.11 1.96 7.94
N LEU A 124 1.03 1.21 7.69
CA LEU A 124 0.29 1.14 6.44
C LEU A 124 -1.20 1.07 6.78
N ALA A 125 -2.03 1.81 6.05
CA ALA A 125 -3.48 1.77 6.17
C ALA A 125 -4.11 1.50 4.80
N ALA A 126 -4.97 0.49 4.73
CA ALA A 126 -5.85 0.27 3.59
C ALA A 126 -7.21 0.92 3.86
N SER A 127 -7.78 1.57 2.86
CA SER A 127 -9.17 2.02 2.94
C SER A 127 -10.13 0.84 3.00
N ASP A 128 -11.36 1.11 3.44
CA ASP A 128 -12.49 0.21 3.24
C ASP A 128 -12.73 -0.01 1.73
N GLU A 129 -13.55 -1.00 1.38
CA GLU A 129 -13.95 -1.27 -0.01
C GLU A 129 -14.82 -0.13 -0.54
N ILE A 130 -14.50 0.37 -1.74
CA ILE A 130 -15.30 1.37 -2.45
C ILE A 130 -15.80 0.77 -3.76
N ALA A 131 -17.12 0.70 -3.91
CA ALA A 131 -17.74 0.37 -5.19
C ALA A 131 -17.45 1.47 -6.22
N MET A 132 -16.56 1.17 -7.16
CA MET A 132 -16.14 2.05 -8.24
C MET A 132 -15.68 1.21 -9.42
N ASN A 133 -16.39 1.32 -10.54
CA ASN A 133 -15.93 0.72 -11.78
C ASN A 133 -14.72 1.49 -12.30
N VAL A 134 -13.59 0.80 -12.41
CA VAL A 134 -12.37 1.35 -13.00
C VAL A 134 -12.07 0.60 -14.29
N ALA A 135 -11.76 1.34 -15.34
CA ALA A 135 -11.36 0.74 -16.60
C ALA A 135 -9.89 0.31 -16.50
N ALA A 136 -9.55 -0.76 -17.24
CA ALA A 136 -8.16 -1.04 -17.52
C ALA A 136 -7.56 0.19 -18.19
N GLU A 137 -6.32 0.47 -17.86
CA GLU A 137 -5.59 1.48 -18.55
C GLU A 137 -6.19 2.89 -18.45
N SER A 138 -6.72 3.24 -17.27
CA SER A 138 -7.32 4.54 -17.00
C SER A 138 -6.53 5.33 -15.95
N ASP A 139 -6.57 6.67 -16.09
CA ASP A 139 -5.98 7.57 -15.12
C ASP A 139 -6.99 7.87 -14.00
N LEU A 140 -6.56 7.65 -12.75
CA LEU A 140 -7.28 8.07 -11.56
C LEU A 140 -6.48 9.14 -10.82
N ALA A 141 -7.19 10.03 -10.14
CA ALA A 141 -6.61 11.00 -9.22
C ALA A 141 -6.97 10.60 -7.79
N VAL A 142 -5.95 10.35 -6.96
CA VAL A 142 -6.11 10.11 -5.52
C VAL A 142 -5.75 11.39 -4.79
N SER A 143 -6.72 11.99 -4.09
CA SER A 143 -6.54 13.21 -3.32
C SER A 143 -6.51 12.91 -1.83
N VAL A 144 -5.51 13.40 -1.10
CA VAL A 144 -5.31 13.16 0.34
C VAL A 144 -5.10 14.50 1.02
N HIS A 145 -5.94 14.86 1.99
CA HIS A 145 -5.72 16.04 2.83
C HIS A 145 -4.89 15.67 4.06
N LEU A 146 -3.86 16.48 4.31
CA LEU A 146 -2.91 16.37 5.42
C LEU A 146 -3.17 17.55 6.37
N PRO A 147 -4.06 17.40 7.37
CA PRO A 147 -4.53 18.52 8.20
C PRO A 147 -3.47 19.07 9.16
N SER A 148 -2.43 18.29 9.45
CA SER A 148 -1.39 18.61 10.41
C SER A 148 0.00 18.35 9.84
N ALA A 149 1.03 18.88 10.49
CA ALA A 149 2.41 18.66 10.06
C ALA A 149 2.74 17.15 9.97
N THR A 150 3.33 16.73 8.84
CA THR A 150 3.65 15.31 8.61
C THR A 150 5.05 14.91 9.08
N GLY A 151 5.92 15.88 9.39
CA GLY A 151 7.35 15.64 9.41
C GLY A 151 7.84 15.24 8.02
N ARG A 152 9.02 14.61 7.94
CA ARG A 152 9.55 14.10 6.67
C ARG A 152 8.64 13.00 6.15
N ALA A 153 8.18 13.14 4.92
CA ALA A 153 7.21 12.25 4.30
C ALA A 153 7.86 10.97 3.76
N THR A 154 7.13 9.85 3.91
CA THR A 154 7.35 8.67 3.05
C THR A 154 7.09 9.08 1.61
N TYR A 155 8.00 8.75 0.70
CA TYR A 155 7.88 9.13 -0.70
C TYR A 155 8.34 8.05 -1.65
N HIS A 156 8.10 8.24 -2.94
CA HIS A 156 8.72 7.53 -4.03
C HIS A 156 9.25 8.55 -5.02
N GLN A 157 10.52 8.43 -5.39
CA GLN A 157 11.25 9.51 -6.07
C GLN A 157 10.75 9.83 -7.47
N MET A 158 10.24 8.85 -8.23
CA MET A 158 9.88 9.04 -9.63
C MET A 158 8.46 8.56 -9.91
N SER A 159 7.51 9.48 -10.03
CA SER A 159 6.15 9.13 -10.43
C SER A 159 5.99 8.89 -11.93
N SER A 160 6.85 9.51 -12.74
CA SER A 160 6.66 9.75 -14.19
C SER A 160 5.29 10.38 -14.51
N GLN A 161 4.70 11.09 -13.55
CA GLN A 161 3.40 11.74 -13.60
C GLN A 161 3.50 13.16 -13.05
N SER A 162 2.54 14.00 -13.43
CA SER A 162 2.32 15.31 -12.80
C SER A 162 1.43 15.10 -11.57
N ASN A 163 1.98 15.33 -10.38
CA ASN A 163 1.23 15.32 -9.12
C ASN A 163 1.16 16.74 -8.55
N TYR A 164 0.15 17.00 -7.73
CA TYR A 164 -0.20 18.36 -7.33
C TYR A 164 -0.30 18.48 -5.82
N VAL A 165 0.16 19.61 -5.27
CA VAL A 165 -0.13 20.03 -3.90
C VAL A 165 -0.87 21.35 -3.93
N ALA A 166 -1.95 21.43 -3.16
CA ALA A 166 -2.74 22.64 -2.97
C ALA A 166 -2.88 22.98 -1.47
N PRO A 167 -3.00 24.25 -1.09
CA PRO A 167 -3.23 24.65 0.30
C PRO A 167 -4.64 24.24 0.77
N GLY A 168 -4.73 23.85 2.04
CA GLY A 168 -5.99 23.49 2.71
C GLY A 168 -6.61 22.18 2.24
N ASN A 169 -7.85 21.97 2.68
CA ASN A 169 -8.67 20.82 2.29
C ASN A 169 -9.45 21.13 1.01
N VAL A 170 -8.93 20.62 -0.11
CA VAL A 170 -9.54 20.76 -1.44
C VAL A 170 -9.70 19.41 -2.13
N SER A 171 -9.64 18.30 -1.38
CA SER A 171 -9.61 16.92 -1.92
C SER A 171 -10.73 16.60 -2.90
N GLY A 172 -11.97 17.03 -2.60
CA GLY A 172 -13.15 16.81 -3.46
C GLY A 172 -13.36 17.84 -4.56
N SER A 173 -12.42 18.78 -4.78
CA SER A 173 -12.60 19.84 -5.78
C SER A 173 -12.42 19.31 -7.19
N ALA A 174 -13.30 19.70 -8.13
CA ALA A 174 -13.18 19.33 -9.54
C ALA A 174 -11.82 19.73 -10.14
N ASN A 175 -11.37 20.94 -9.82
CA ASN A 175 -10.09 21.52 -10.21
C ASN A 175 -9.38 22.03 -8.97
N LEU A 176 -8.05 21.98 -8.97
CA LEU A 176 -7.26 22.57 -7.90
C LEU A 176 -6.75 23.96 -8.32
N THR A 177 -6.74 24.89 -7.36
CA THR A 177 -6.21 26.25 -7.54
C THR A 177 -4.99 26.48 -6.65
N GLY A 178 -4.05 27.32 -7.08
CA GLY A 178 -2.84 27.59 -6.30
C GLY A 178 -1.94 26.36 -6.14
N VAL A 179 -1.94 25.49 -7.16
CA VAL A 179 -1.18 24.23 -7.10
C VAL A 179 0.30 24.43 -7.36
N GLN A 180 1.12 23.63 -6.69
CA GLN A 180 2.48 23.34 -7.11
C GLN A 180 2.54 21.92 -7.67
N GLU A 181 3.17 21.77 -8.83
CA GLU A 181 3.43 20.45 -9.43
C GLU A 181 4.69 19.81 -8.86
N PHE A 182 4.68 18.47 -8.72
CA PHE A 182 5.84 17.67 -8.36
C PHE A 182 5.82 16.30 -9.05
N GLY A 183 7.01 15.73 -9.24
CA GLY A 183 7.22 14.46 -9.95
C GLY A 183 7.38 13.23 -9.05
N ASN A 184 7.04 13.30 -7.77
CA ASN A 184 7.16 12.22 -6.78
C ASN A 184 5.77 11.66 -6.40
N TYR A 185 5.70 10.49 -5.77
CA TYR A 185 4.53 10.12 -4.96
C TYR A 185 4.86 10.30 -3.48
N PHE A 186 3.90 10.73 -2.68
CA PHE A 186 3.99 10.81 -1.22
C PHE A 186 2.86 10.02 -0.60
N PHE A 187 3.20 9.23 0.42
CA PHE A 187 2.30 8.39 1.22
C PHE A 187 1.43 7.36 0.46
N LEU A 188 1.25 7.45 -0.86
CA LEU A 188 0.45 6.51 -1.64
C LEU A 188 1.30 5.30 -2.03
N ALA A 189 0.89 4.12 -1.58
CA ALA A 189 1.62 2.87 -1.81
C ALA A 189 0.98 2.02 -2.91
N ASN A 190 -0.33 1.81 -2.84
CA ASN A 190 -1.06 0.91 -3.73
C ASN A 190 -2.46 1.43 -4.07
N LEU A 191 -2.96 1.03 -5.24
CA LEU A 191 -4.38 0.92 -5.54
C LEU A 191 -4.66 -0.52 -5.97
N ASP A 192 -5.56 -1.17 -5.26
CA ASP A 192 -6.00 -2.53 -5.55
C ASP A 192 -7.43 -2.52 -6.05
N VAL A 193 -7.79 -3.56 -6.81
CA VAL A 193 -9.11 -3.73 -7.39
C VAL A 193 -9.68 -5.11 -7.06
N VAL A 194 -11.01 -5.19 -7.05
CA VAL A 194 -11.75 -6.46 -7.14
C VAL A 194 -12.04 -6.72 -8.61
N ASN A 195 -11.51 -7.82 -9.13
CA ASN A 195 -11.78 -8.29 -10.49
C ASN A 195 -11.82 -9.82 -10.53
N ALA A 196 -13.02 -10.39 -10.67
CA ALA A 196 -13.22 -11.84 -10.68
C ALA A 196 -12.57 -12.55 -11.89
N SER A 197 -12.24 -11.83 -12.96
CA SER A 197 -11.54 -12.38 -14.12
C SER A 197 -10.02 -12.31 -13.98
N ALA A 198 -9.50 -11.59 -12.98
CA ALA A 198 -8.07 -11.48 -12.76
C ALA A 198 -7.47 -12.84 -12.40
N THR A 199 -6.37 -13.17 -13.06
CA THR A 199 -5.66 -14.44 -12.87
C THR A 199 -4.43 -14.31 -11.97
N GLY A 200 -4.09 -13.09 -11.57
CA GLY A 200 -3.03 -12.71 -10.64
C GLY A 200 -2.28 -11.46 -11.10
N ALA A 201 -1.26 -11.08 -10.35
CA ALA A 201 -0.40 -9.94 -10.61
C ALA A 201 1.03 -10.37 -10.91
N VAL A 202 1.65 -9.68 -11.87
CA VAL A 202 3.10 -9.67 -12.06
C VAL A 202 3.68 -8.39 -11.45
N VAL A 203 4.65 -8.57 -10.55
CA VAL A 203 5.42 -7.47 -9.99
C VAL A 203 6.68 -7.29 -10.83
N THR A 204 6.85 -6.11 -11.42
CA THR A 204 8.12 -5.72 -12.03
C THR A 204 8.98 -5.06 -10.96
N PHE A 205 10.06 -5.72 -10.57
CA PHE A 205 10.89 -5.36 -9.41
C PHE A 205 12.30 -5.02 -9.89
N GLY A 206 12.80 -3.82 -9.60
CA GLY A 206 14.09 -3.42 -10.13
C GLY A 206 14.57 -2.05 -9.70
N ALA A 207 15.44 -1.48 -10.52
CA ALA A 207 15.99 -0.15 -10.37
C ALA A 207 15.44 0.82 -11.43
N SER A 208 16.31 1.66 -12.02
CA SER A 208 15.97 2.80 -12.88
C SER A 208 15.19 2.43 -14.14
N ILE A 209 15.50 1.29 -14.75
CA ILE A 209 14.86 0.82 -15.98
C ILE A 209 13.42 0.38 -15.66
N VAL A 210 13.22 -0.29 -14.53
CA VAL A 210 11.89 -0.67 -14.04
C VAL A 210 11.07 0.54 -13.60
N ASP A 211 11.69 1.44 -12.83
CA ASP A 211 11.06 2.67 -12.33
C ASP A 211 10.51 3.53 -13.49
N GLY A 212 11.29 3.64 -14.57
CA GLY A 212 10.84 4.19 -15.85
C GLY A 212 11.76 5.25 -16.45
N VAL A 213 13.03 5.31 -16.02
CA VAL A 213 14.02 6.26 -16.55
C VAL A 213 14.12 6.12 -18.07
N GLY A 214 14.10 7.27 -18.76
CA GLY A 214 14.09 7.34 -20.22
C GLY A 214 12.70 7.28 -20.86
N SER A 215 11.64 6.99 -20.10
CA SER A 215 10.27 7.17 -20.58
C SER A 215 9.93 8.66 -20.74
N SER A 216 9.14 9.01 -21.76
CA SER A 216 8.54 10.34 -21.85
C SER A 216 7.66 10.60 -20.63
N PHE A 217 7.86 11.75 -19.98
CA PHE A 217 7.06 12.20 -18.83
C PHE A 217 5.57 12.24 -19.20
N ILE A 218 4.68 11.90 -18.25
CA ILE A 218 3.20 11.81 -18.37
C ILE A 218 2.65 10.90 -19.47
N ALA A 219 3.49 10.28 -20.31
CA ALA A 219 3.05 9.50 -21.46
C ALA A 219 2.67 8.05 -21.13
N ASN A 220 2.92 7.59 -19.90
CA ASN A 220 2.72 6.19 -19.47
C ASN A 220 3.41 5.16 -20.40
N ARG A 221 4.63 5.48 -20.88
CA ARG A 221 5.40 4.66 -21.84
C ARG A 221 6.50 3.80 -21.23
N ARG A 222 6.69 3.84 -19.90
CA ARG A 222 7.60 2.93 -19.18
C ARG A 222 7.23 1.48 -19.47
N TRP A 223 8.24 0.61 -19.51
CA TRP A 223 8.03 -0.75 -19.99
C TRP A 223 7.01 -1.57 -19.17
N PRO A 224 6.82 -1.37 -17.84
CA PRO A 224 5.73 -2.05 -17.12
C PRO A 224 4.35 -1.65 -17.63
N ASN A 225 4.13 -0.39 -18.02
CA ASN A 225 2.87 0.00 -18.67
C ASN A 225 2.70 -0.64 -20.04
N ARG A 226 3.77 -0.77 -20.82
CA ARG A 226 3.73 -1.49 -22.11
C ARG A 226 3.45 -2.98 -21.93
N LEU A 227 3.96 -3.60 -20.87
CA LEU A 227 3.63 -4.98 -20.51
C LEU A 227 2.14 -5.11 -20.19
N ALA A 228 1.57 -4.21 -19.38
CA ALA A 228 0.14 -4.19 -19.08
C ALA A 228 -0.70 -4.10 -20.36
N THR A 229 -0.37 -3.15 -21.25
CA THR A 229 -1.07 -3.01 -22.54
C THR A 229 -1.02 -4.28 -23.40
N ARG A 230 0.14 -4.96 -23.45
CA ARG A 230 0.27 -6.21 -24.20
C ARG A 230 -0.55 -7.35 -23.59
N LEU A 231 -0.59 -7.46 -22.26
CA LEU A 231 -1.39 -8.47 -21.57
C LEU A 231 -2.89 -8.25 -21.80
N ASN A 232 -3.37 -7.02 -21.65
CA ASN A 232 -4.75 -6.65 -21.94
C ASN A 232 -5.13 -6.94 -23.40
N ALA A 233 -4.28 -6.55 -24.35
CA ALA A 233 -4.49 -6.81 -25.78
C ALA A 233 -4.51 -8.31 -26.14
N SER A 234 -3.88 -9.16 -25.32
CA SER A 234 -3.92 -10.61 -25.49
C SER A 234 -5.17 -11.28 -24.90
N GLY A 235 -6.08 -10.51 -24.32
CA GLY A 235 -7.27 -11.00 -23.62
C GLY A 235 -6.98 -11.59 -22.24
N ARG A 236 -5.78 -11.38 -21.69
CA ARG A 236 -5.39 -11.82 -20.35
C ARG A 236 -5.68 -10.72 -19.34
N THR A 237 -6.32 -11.08 -18.24
CA THR A 237 -6.48 -10.21 -17.08
C THR A 237 -5.39 -10.54 -16.06
N ILE A 238 -4.21 -9.95 -16.26
CA ILE A 238 -3.05 -10.07 -15.38
C ILE A 238 -2.61 -8.64 -15.04
N ASP A 239 -2.57 -8.33 -13.75
CA ASP A 239 -2.09 -7.03 -13.29
C ASP A 239 -0.60 -6.86 -13.50
N VAL A 240 -0.16 -5.62 -13.71
CA VAL A 240 1.26 -5.28 -13.73
C VAL A 240 1.53 -4.17 -12.74
N ILE A 241 2.34 -4.48 -11.74
CA ILE A 241 2.68 -3.57 -10.65
C ILE A 241 4.15 -3.16 -10.78
N ASN A 242 4.44 -1.85 -10.72
CA ASN A 242 5.79 -1.32 -10.82
C ASN A 242 6.41 -1.07 -9.44
N GLN A 243 7.46 -1.81 -9.11
CA GLN A 243 8.21 -1.71 -7.86
C GLN A 243 9.69 -1.40 -8.13
N GLY A 244 9.94 -0.62 -9.18
CA GLY A 244 11.25 -0.06 -9.47
C GLY A 244 11.62 1.06 -8.50
N ILE A 245 12.91 1.18 -8.17
CA ILE A 245 13.46 2.37 -7.51
C ILE A 245 14.74 2.75 -8.25
N SER A 246 14.74 3.87 -8.98
CA SER A 246 15.94 4.39 -9.64
C SER A 246 17.15 4.47 -8.71
N GLY A 247 18.28 3.91 -9.15
CA GLY A 247 19.51 3.80 -8.35
C GLY A 247 19.49 2.75 -7.23
N ASN A 248 18.44 1.94 -7.13
CA ASN A 248 18.37 0.88 -6.13
C ASN A 248 19.34 -0.26 -6.44
N ARG A 249 19.86 -0.87 -5.38
CA ARG A 249 20.88 -1.92 -5.42
C ARG A 249 20.30 -3.22 -4.88
N LEU A 250 20.92 -4.34 -5.23
CA LEU A 250 20.53 -5.67 -4.78
C LEU A 250 21.01 -5.93 -3.35
N LEU A 251 22.28 -5.64 -3.05
CA LEU A 251 22.95 -6.16 -1.85
C LEU A 251 23.01 -5.18 -0.68
N ALA A 252 22.96 -3.88 -0.96
CA ALA A 252 23.10 -2.84 0.05
C ALA A 252 22.04 -1.74 -0.13
N ASP A 253 21.68 -1.07 0.96
CA ASP A 253 20.81 0.09 0.90
C ASP A 253 21.51 1.25 0.15
N GLY A 254 20.71 2.16 -0.40
CA GLY A 254 21.18 3.27 -1.22
C GLY A 254 20.06 4.26 -1.49
N ALA A 255 19.65 4.40 -2.76
CA ALA A 255 18.49 5.24 -3.12
C ALA A 255 17.20 4.84 -2.36
N GLY A 256 17.10 3.58 -1.96
CA GLY A 256 16.13 3.06 -1.00
C GLY A 256 16.72 1.84 -0.31
N GLN A 257 15.91 1.12 0.46
CA GLN A 257 16.30 -0.20 0.98
C GLN A 257 16.71 -1.13 -0.17
N SER A 258 17.70 -2.00 0.05
CA SER A 258 18.19 -2.96 -0.93
C SER A 258 17.06 -3.85 -1.45
N ALA A 259 17.23 -4.42 -2.64
CA ALA A 259 16.24 -5.32 -3.23
C ALA A 259 15.94 -6.51 -2.29
N GLY A 260 16.95 -7.05 -1.62
CA GLY A 260 16.75 -8.09 -0.59
C GLY A 260 15.92 -7.60 0.60
N ASN A 261 16.22 -6.41 1.13
CA ASN A 261 15.55 -5.84 2.30
C ASN A 261 14.08 -5.45 2.04
N ARG A 262 13.71 -5.19 0.78
CA ARG A 262 12.36 -4.78 0.40
C ARG A 262 11.54 -5.83 -0.33
N PHE A 263 12.10 -7.01 -0.64
CA PHE A 263 11.42 -8.03 -1.44
C PHE A 263 10.09 -8.48 -0.83
N GLU A 264 10.06 -8.71 0.48
CA GLU A 264 8.84 -9.11 1.18
C GLU A 264 7.72 -8.08 1.00
N ARG A 265 8.02 -6.80 1.28
CA ARG A 265 7.06 -5.70 1.20
C ARG A 265 6.64 -5.40 -0.23
N ASP A 266 7.60 -5.27 -1.13
CA ASP A 266 7.36 -4.74 -2.47
C ASP A 266 6.96 -5.84 -3.46
N VAL A 267 7.23 -7.12 -3.18
CA VAL A 267 6.88 -8.25 -4.06
C VAL A 267 5.88 -9.19 -3.39
N LEU A 268 6.26 -9.84 -2.29
CA LEU A 268 5.47 -10.95 -1.74
C LEU A 268 4.15 -10.51 -1.10
N ASN A 269 4.13 -9.32 -0.50
CA ASN A 269 2.93 -8.74 0.10
C ASN A 269 2.00 -8.04 -0.91
N GLN A 270 2.30 -8.06 -2.21
CA GLN A 270 1.44 -7.45 -3.21
C GLN A 270 0.18 -8.30 -3.46
N PRO A 271 -1.02 -7.71 -3.41
CA PRO A 271 -2.26 -8.45 -3.61
C PRO A 271 -2.30 -9.15 -4.96
N GLY A 272 -2.63 -10.44 -4.94
CA GLY A 272 -2.74 -11.26 -6.15
C GLY A 272 -1.41 -11.66 -6.79
N VAL A 273 -0.25 -11.35 -6.20
CA VAL A 273 1.06 -11.66 -6.80
C VAL A 273 1.21 -13.16 -7.11
N ARG A 274 1.66 -13.44 -8.32
CA ARG A 274 1.99 -14.79 -8.80
C ARG A 274 3.31 -14.86 -9.54
N TRP A 275 3.75 -13.73 -10.09
CA TRP A 275 4.97 -13.65 -10.87
C TRP A 275 5.79 -12.44 -10.46
N VAL A 276 7.10 -12.56 -10.60
CA VAL A 276 8.04 -11.46 -10.45
C VAL A 276 8.93 -11.39 -11.68
N VAL A 277 9.08 -10.19 -12.24
CA VAL A 277 10.14 -9.87 -13.19
C VAL A 277 11.17 -9.05 -12.43
N PHE A 278 12.28 -9.70 -12.05
CA PHE A 278 13.40 -9.02 -11.41
C PHE A 278 14.36 -8.48 -12.47
N ALA A 279 14.71 -7.20 -12.37
CA ALA A 279 15.61 -6.55 -13.32
C ALA A 279 16.53 -5.52 -12.67
N ASP A 280 17.62 -5.22 -13.37
CA ASP A 280 18.52 -4.04 -13.30
C ASP A 280 19.09 -3.54 -11.96
N ASN A 281 18.64 -4.03 -10.80
CA ASN A 281 19.28 -3.76 -9.50
C ASN A 281 20.78 -4.11 -9.50
N PRO A 282 21.21 -5.33 -9.95
CA PRO A 282 22.62 -5.73 -9.89
C PRO A 282 23.56 -4.81 -10.68
N ILE A 283 23.05 -4.08 -11.66
CA ILE A 283 23.84 -3.12 -12.45
C ILE A 283 24.37 -2.01 -11.54
N ASN A 284 23.56 -1.52 -10.60
CA ASN A 284 23.98 -0.48 -9.67
C ASN A 284 24.98 -0.99 -8.63
N ASP A 285 24.91 -2.27 -8.24
CA ASP A 285 25.91 -2.89 -7.35
C ASP A 285 27.29 -2.94 -8.02
N LEU A 286 27.35 -3.32 -9.31
CA LEU A 286 28.62 -3.38 -10.08
C LEU A 286 29.32 -2.02 -10.20
N THR A 287 28.55 -0.92 -10.24
CA THR A 287 29.11 0.43 -10.33
C THR A 287 29.41 1.07 -8.97
N SER A 288 28.84 0.55 -7.88
CA SER A 288 28.92 1.16 -6.55
C SER A 288 29.75 0.39 -5.55
N SER A 289 29.92 -0.91 -5.76
CA SER A 289 30.92 -1.72 -5.09
C SER A 289 32.09 -1.85 -6.05
N ASN A 290 33.31 -1.65 -5.57
CA ASN A 290 34.51 -2.07 -6.28
C ASN A 290 34.88 -3.44 -5.70
N PRO A 291 34.12 -4.52 -5.98
CA PRO A 291 34.35 -5.80 -5.32
C PRO A 291 35.78 -6.25 -5.66
N PRO A 292 36.57 -6.69 -4.67
CA PRO A 292 37.87 -7.27 -4.97
C PRO A 292 37.66 -8.43 -5.96
N PRO A 293 38.50 -8.56 -7.00
CA PRO A 293 38.38 -9.62 -7.99
C PRO A 293 38.32 -10.98 -7.28
N THR A 294 37.29 -11.78 -7.56
CA THR A 294 37.19 -13.15 -7.03
C THR A 294 38.12 -14.13 -7.76
N ALA A 295 38.65 -13.74 -8.92
CA ALA A 295 39.67 -14.48 -9.63
C ALA A 295 41.07 -14.02 -9.20
N HIS A 296 41.93 -14.96 -8.85
CA HIS A 296 43.34 -14.71 -8.59
C HIS A 296 43.96 -14.09 -9.85
N ARG A 297 44.32 -12.80 -9.80
CA ARG A 297 45.10 -12.17 -10.88
C ARG A 297 46.49 -12.82 -10.85
N PRO A 298 46.94 -13.51 -11.91
CA PRO A 298 48.32 -13.98 -11.98
C PRO A 298 49.24 -12.75 -11.95
N PRO A 299 50.43 -12.83 -11.34
CA PRO A 299 51.41 -11.76 -11.41
C PRO A 299 51.73 -11.46 -12.90
N PRO A 300 52.03 -10.20 -13.24
CA PRO A 300 52.41 -9.84 -14.60
C PRO A 300 53.64 -10.67 -15.01
N ALA A 301 53.61 -11.20 -16.23
CA ALA A 301 54.77 -11.88 -16.81
C ALA A 301 55.93 -10.87 -16.88
N SER A 302 57.03 -11.23 -16.23
CA SER A 302 58.33 -10.55 -16.29
C SER A 302 58.98 -10.72 -17.66
#